data_AF-A0AA96UAH5-F1
#
_entry.id   AF-A0AA96UAH5-F1
#
_cell.length_a   1.000
_cell.length_b   1.000
_cell.length_c   1.000
_cell.angle_alpha   90.00
_cell.angle_beta   90.00
_cell.angle_gamma   90.00
#
_symmetry.space_group_name_H-M   'P 1'
#
loop_
_entity.id
_entity.type
_entity.pdbx_description
1 polymer ?
#
loop_
_entity_poly.entity_id
_entity_poly.type
_entity_poly.pdbx_seq_one_letter_code
_entity_poly.pdbx_strand_id
1 'polypeptide(L)'
;MSQYAQNQHAGGQVPPRPAASPQPTGPQPPYPGATQAIPTIPALGPTGPRPDRPTVPLKAVGPIAPGGTGHFLLPTGGTVQLPAPPPQQPAFPAPPPTGPLAVLLIGPAGAGKTTVARHWAERRPTPTAHISLDDVREWVQSGFANPQSGWNTASEAQYRLARRTCGFACRNYLANGISCIIDDAVFPDRPAIGLGGWKRHIGPGMIPVVLLPGLDRVLTRNAERSGNRRLSDDEVARIHGRMAGWRTSGLPIIDNSNLSVPETAAALDRAVLSRLHTR
;
A
#
# COMPACT_ATOMS: atom_id res chain seq x y z
N MET A 1 14.84 -18.05 -53.19
CA MET A 1 15.91 -18.31 -52.19
C MET A 1 15.75 -17.26 -51.10
N SER A 2 14.86 -17.54 -50.14
CA SER A 2 15.17 -17.94 -48.74
C SER A 2 15.56 -16.73 -47.89
N GLN A 3 14.73 -16.12 -47.02
CA GLN A 3 13.88 -16.62 -45.91
C GLN A 3 14.70 -16.87 -44.62
N TYR A 4 14.16 -16.39 -43.48
CA TYR A 4 14.53 -16.61 -42.06
C TYR A 4 15.65 -15.72 -41.47
N ALA A 5 15.56 -15.14 -40.26
CA ALA A 5 14.56 -15.16 -39.19
C ALA A 5 14.74 -13.95 -38.25
N GLN A 6 13.64 -13.28 -37.92
CA GLN A 6 13.48 -12.50 -36.68
C GLN A 6 12.96 -13.44 -35.60
N ASN A 7 13.66 -13.57 -34.47
CA ASN A 7 13.18 -14.29 -33.30
C ASN A 7 12.72 -13.30 -32.21
N GLN A 8 11.43 -13.40 -31.90
CA GLN A 8 10.72 -12.84 -30.75
C GLN A 8 10.84 -13.75 -29.51
N HIS A 9 10.29 -13.26 -28.39
CA HIS A 9 9.75 -13.92 -27.16
C HIS A 9 10.56 -13.64 -25.88
N ALA A 10 9.99 -13.29 -24.71
CA ALA A 10 8.58 -13.24 -24.28
C ALA A 10 8.36 -12.21 -23.16
N GLY A 11 7.39 -11.30 -23.36
CA GLY A 11 6.70 -10.60 -22.28
C GLY A 11 5.45 -11.39 -21.90
N GLY A 12 5.26 -11.67 -20.61
CA GLY A 12 4.12 -12.43 -20.10
C GLY A 12 2.79 -11.73 -20.39
N GLN A 13 1.90 -12.45 -21.06
CA GLN A 13 0.55 -12.00 -21.43
C GLN A 13 -0.40 -12.02 -20.23
N VAL A 14 -1.15 -10.93 -20.07
CA VAL A 14 -2.36 -10.84 -19.24
C VAL A 14 -3.52 -11.51 -20.01
N PRO A 15 -4.38 -12.33 -19.38
CA PRO A 15 -5.49 -12.97 -20.09
C PRO A 15 -6.55 -11.93 -20.54
N PRO A 16 -7.14 -12.08 -21.74
CA PRO A 16 -8.14 -11.15 -22.27
C PRO A 16 -9.51 -11.30 -21.60
N ARG A 17 -10.23 -10.18 -21.43
CA ARG A 17 -11.65 -10.12 -20.99
C ARG A 17 -12.58 -10.64 -22.10
N PRO A 18 -13.73 -11.26 -21.76
CA PRO A 18 -14.76 -11.60 -22.74
C PRO A 18 -15.40 -10.34 -23.32
N ALA A 19 -15.56 -10.32 -24.65
CA ALA A 19 -16.21 -9.25 -25.41
C ALA A 19 -17.72 -9.20 -25.12
N ALA A 20 -18.25 -7.99 -24.98
CA ALA A 20 -19.68 -7.73 -24.92
C ALA A 20 -20.32 -7.92 -26.30
N SER A 21 -21.46 -8.61 -26.35
CA SER A 21 -22.23 -8.85 -27.58
C SER A 21 -22.84 -7.54 -28.12
N PRO A 22 -22.90 -7.34 -29.45
CA PRO A 22 -23.50 -6.15 -30.05
C PRO A 22 -25.03 -6.24 -30.06
N GLN A 23 -25.73 -5.26 -29.50
CA GLN A 23 -27.18 -5.10 -29.71
C GLN A 23 -27.45 -4.31 -31.00
N PRO A 24 -28.42 -4.71 -31.83
CA PRO A 24 -28.79 -3.98 -33.04
C PRO A 24 -29.70 -2.78 -32.73
N THR A 25 -29.41 -1.67 -33.39
CA THR A 25 -30.21 -0.44 -33.45
C THR A 25 -31.42 -0.62 -34.36
N GLY A 26 -32.62 -0.36 -33.84
CA GLY A 26 -33.86 -0.23 -34.61
C GLY A 26 -34.83 0.78 -33.97
N PRO A 27 -35.60 1.55 -34.76
CA PRO A 27 -36.46 2.62 -34.25
C PRO A 27 -37.73 2.06 -33.58
N GLN A 28 -38.06 2.55 -32.38
CA GLN A 28 -39.31 2.23 -31.68
C GLN A 28 -40.46 3.16 -32.13
N PRO A 29 -41.67 2.64 -32.42
CA PRO A 29 -42.84 3.44 -32.78
C PRO A 29 -43.50 4.11 -31.55
N PRO A 30 -44.28 5.20 -31.74
CA PRO A 30 -44.90 5.92 -30.63
C PRO A 30 -46.16 5.19 -30.12
N TYR A 31 -46.27 4.97 -28.81
CA TYR A 31 -47.50 4.48 -28.18
C TYR A 31 -48.30 5.64 -27.54
N PRO A 32 -49.64 5.56 -27.57
CA PRO A 32 -50.56 6.67 -27.32
C PRO A 32 -50.84 6.87 -25.82
N GLY A 33 -51.24 8.09 -25.47
CA GLY A 33 -51.60 8.47 -24.11
C GLY A 33 -52.85 7.74 -23.60
N ALA A 34 -52.77 7.30 -22.34
CA ALA A 34 -53.92 6.87 -21.56
C ALA A 34 -53.74 7.38 -20.12
N THR A 35 -54.51 8.40 -19.76
CA THR A 35 -54.87 8.73 -18.37
C THR A 35 -55.67 7.57 -17.79
N GLN A 36 -55.29 7.00 -16.62
CA GLN A 36 -56.21 6.57 -15.54
C GLN A 36 -55.46 6.21 -14.23
N ALA A 37 -56.05 6.69 -13.12
CA ALA A 37 -56.06 6.23 -11.73
C ALA A 37 -54.75 5.93 -10.96
N ILE A 38 -54.53 6.70 -9.89
CA ILE A 38 -53.56 6.44 -8.83
C ILE A 38 -54.03 5.20 -8.02
N PRO A 39 -53.24 4.11 -7.92
CA PRO A 39 -53.54 3.03 -7.01
C PRO A 39 -53.22 3.44 -5.56
N THR A 40 -54.21 3.31 -4.69
CA THR A 40 -54.07 3.41 -3.23
C THR A 40 -53.01 2.45 -2.71
N ILE A 41 -52.02 3.00 -1.99
CA ILE A 41 -50.98 2.24 -1.27
C ILE A 41 -51.65 1.48 -0.12
N PRO A 42 -51.50 0.14 0.00
CA PRO A 42 -51.96 -0.58 1.18
C PRO A 42 -51.13 -0.15 2.39
N ALA A 43 -51.79 0.21 3.49
CA ALA A 43 -51.13 0.52 4.75
C ALA A 43 -50.26 -0.67 5.21
N LEU A 44 -48.98 -0.42 5.45
CA LEU A 44 -48.07 -1.37 6.08
C LEU A 44 -48.57 -1.64 7.50
N GLY A 45 -49.12 -2.84 7.71
CA GLY A 45 -49.38 -3.38 9.05
C GLY A 45 -48.08 -3.55 9.85
N PRO A 46 -48.17 -3.74 11.18
CA PRO A 46 -47.00 -3.83 12.05
C PRO A 46 -46.08 -4.97 11.61
N THR A 47 -44.81 -4.65 11.34
CA THR A 47 -43.78 -5.60 10.92
C THR A 47 -43.43 -6.51 12.09
N GLY A 48 -43.94 -7.75 12.07
CA GLY A 48 -43.44 -8.82 12.93
C GLY A 48 -41.97 -9.16 12.62
N PRO A 49 -41.21 -9.67 13.60
CA PRO A 49 -39.79 -9.98 13.42
C PRO A 49 -39.63 -11.11 12.40
N ARG A 50 -38.85 -10.83 11.34
CA ARG A 50 -38.48 -11.79 10.30
C ARG A 50 -37.43 -12.76 10.88
N PRO A 51 -37.59 -14.09 10.79
CA PRO A 51 -36.57 -15.01 11.25
C PRO A 51 -35.39 -15.06 10.27
N ASP A 52 -34.19 -15.09 10.85
CA ASP A 52 -32.93 -15.63 10.35
C ASP A 52 -32.28 -14.98 9.12
N ARG A 53 -31.62 -13.85 9.38
CA ARG A 53 -30.26 -13.62 8.84
C ARG A 53 -29.28 -13.80 9.99
N PRO A 54 -28.28 -14.69 9.91
CA PRO A 54 -27.28 -14.79 10.97
C PRO A 54 -26.44 -13.50 11.00
N THR A 55 -26.85 -12.52 11.80
CA THR A 55 -26.00 -11.43 12.22
C THR A 55 -25.04 -12.00 13.26
N VAL A 56 -23.83 -12.33 12.84
CA VAL A 56 -22.75 -12.62 13.79
C VAL A 56 -22.43 -11.31 14.51
N PRO A 57 -22.62 -11.21 15.84
CA PRO A 57 -22.21 -10.03 16.57
C PRO A 57 -20.68 -9.92 16.49
N LEU A 58 -20.18 -8.80 15.96
CA LEU A 58 -18.76 -8.46 16.05
C LEU A 58 -18.42 -8.23 17.52
N LYS A 59 -17.88 -9.25 18.18
CA LYS A 59 -17.26 -9.09 19.51
C LYS A 59 -16.16 -8.04 19.41
N ALA A 60 -16.19 -7.06 20.33
CA ALA A 60 -15.11 -6.11 20.50
C ALA A 60 -13.78 -6.87 20.69
N VAL A 61 -12.76 -6.47 19.93
CA VAL A 61 -11.45 -7.11 19.94
C VAL A 61 -10.76 -6.81 21.28
N GLY A 62 -10.52 -7.86 22.08
CA GLY A 62 -9.74 -7.78 23.31
C GLY A 62 -8.28 -7.38 23.06
N PRO A 63 -7.53 -7.03 24.12
CA PRO A 63 -6.15 -6.56 23.99
C PRO A 63 -5.25 -7.63 23.35
N ILE A 64 -4.36 -7.17 22.45
CA ILE A 64 -3.46 -7.98 21.64
C ILE A 64 -2.37 -8.58 22.54
N ALA A 65 -2.26 -9.92 22.58
CA ALA A 65 -1.13 -10.60 23.21
C ALA A 65 0.18 -10.30 22.45
N PRO A 66 1.34 -10.18 23.13
CA PRO A 66 2.63 -10.01 22.47
C PRO A 66 2.86 -11.14 21.45
N GLY A 67 3.12 -10.78 20.18
CA GLY A 67 3.37 -11.74 19.10
C GLY A 67 2.16 -12.14 18.25
N GLY A 68 0.94 -11.72 18.63
CA GLY A 68 -0.27 -11.93 17.83
C GLY A 68 -0.61 -10.77 16.89
N THR A 69 -1.27 -11.08 15.78
CA THR A 69 -2.03 -10.11 15.00
C THR A 69 -3.53 -10.40 15.17
N GLY A 70 -4.23 -9.61 15.97
CA GLY A 70 -5.64 -9.88 16.31
C GLY A 70 -5.79 -11.27 16.92
N HIS A 71 -6.63 -12.14 16.35
CA HIS A 71 -6.82 -13.52 16.82
C HIS A 71 -5.77 -14.52 16.32
N PHE A 72 -4.90 -14.13 15.37
CA PHE A 72 -3.88 -15.02 14.83
C PHE A 72 -2.57 -14.85 15.60
N LEU A 73 -2.21 -15.86 16.38
CA LEU A 73 -0.82 -16.07 16.78
C LEU A 73 -0.08 -16.58 15.56
N LEU A 74 1.05 -15.97 15.19
CA LEU A 74 1.97 -16.64 14.27
C LEU A 74 2.40 -17.92 14.98
N PRO A 75 2.13 -19.13 14.42
CA PRO A 75 2.69 -20.34 14.98
C PRO A 75 4.20 -20.19 15.01
N THR A 76 4.86 -20.65 16.05
CA THR A 76 6.32 -20.91 16.06
C THR A 76 6.73 -22.01 15.05
N GLY A 77 5.83 -22.37 14.13
CA GLY A 77 6.03 -23.37 13.09
C GLY A 77 7.22 -23.01 12.20
N GLY A 78 7.88 -24.06 11.71
CA GLY A 78 9.18 -23.98 11.05
C GLY A 78 9.25 -22.90 9.99
N THR A 79 10.36 -22.15 10.02
CA THR A 79 10.71 -21.21 8.96
C THR A 79 10.54 -21.88 7.60
N VAL A 80 9.94 -21.18 6.65
CA VAL A 80 9.97 -21.62 5.25
C VAL A 80 11.44 -21.72 4.86
N GLN A 81 11.89 -22.92 4.51
CA GLN A 81 13.28 -23.12 4.09
C GLN A 81 13.48 -22.43 2.75
N LEU A 82 14.03 -21.23 2.79
CA LEU A 82 14.42 -20.49 1.60
C LEU A 82 15.70 -21.11 1.02
N PRO A 83 15.83 -21.21 -0.31
CA PRO A 83 17.10 -21.57 -0.94
C PRO A 83 18.22 -20.66 -0.43
N ALA A 84 19.41 -21.22 -0.20
CA ALA A 84 20.56 -20.42 0.18
C ALA A 84 20.80 -19.33 -0.88
N PRO A 85 21.08 -18.07 -0.47
CA PRO A 85 21.40 -17.02 -1.42
C PRO A 85 22.62 -17.43 -2.27
N PRO A 86 22.69 -17.04 -3.55
CA PRO A 86 23.86 -17.30 -4.38
C PRO A 86 25.12 -16.73 -3.71
N PRO A 87 26.29 -17.38 -3.87
CA PRO A 87 27.52 -16.92 -3.24
C PRO A 87 27.80 -15.47 -3.62
N GLN A 88 27.98 -14.63 -2.61
CA GLN A 88 28.33 -13.21 -2.80
C GLN A 88 29.65 -13.13 -3.56
N GLN A 89 29.66 -12.42 -4.69
CA GLN A 89 30.91 -12.09 -5.37
C GLN A 89 31.78 -11.25 -4.43
N PRO A 90 33.10 -11.49 -4.34
CA PRO A 90 33.96 -10.77 -3.41
C PRO A 90 34.19 -9.34 -3.91
N ALA A 91 33.35 -8.42 -3.46
CA ALA A 91 33.61 -6.98 -3.53
C ALA A 91 33.08 -6.32 -2.25
N PHE A 92 34.01 -5.68 -1.52
CA PHE A 92 33.86 -4.95 -0.25
C PHE A 92 33.80 -5.80 1.03
N PRO A 93 34.44 -5.34 2.14
CA PRO A 93 34.34 -6.05 3.42
C PRO A 93 32.88 -6.10 3.86
N ALA A 94 32.38 -7.31 4.10
CA ALA A 94 31.01 -7.55 4.51
C ALA A 94 30.70 -6.73 5.77
N PRO A 95 29.58 -5.96 5.80
CA PRO A 95 29.10 -5.39 7.06
C PRO A 95 28.77 -6.53 8.04
N PRO A 96 28.84 -6.30 9.36
CA PRO A 96 28.52 -7.33 10.35
C PRO A 96 27.09 -7.86 10.14
N PRO A 97 26.78 -9.10 10.55
CA PRO A 97 25.44 -9.67 10.39
C PRO A 97 24.46 -8.98 11.34
N THR A 98 24.01 -7.79 10.97
CA THR A 98 22.75 -7.26 11.49
C THR A 98 21.66 -8.13 10.89
N GLY A 99 20.83 -8.74 11.73
CA GLY A 99 19.66 -9.51 11.29
C GLY A 99 18.75 -8.72 10.34
N PRO A 100 17.71 -9.36 9.78
CA PRO A 100 16.86 -8.73 8.76
C PRO A 100 16.29 -7.39 9.26
N LEU A 101 16.28 -6.41 8.37
CA LEU A 101 15.90 -5.02 8.68
C LEU A 101 14.45 -4.75 8.27
N ALA A 102 13.75 -3.89 9.02
CA ALA A 102 12.47 -3.33 8.58
C ALA A 102 12.57 -1.81 8.47
N VAL A 103 12.36 -1.29 7.25
CA VAL A 103 12.36 0.14 6.93
C VAL A 103 10.95 0.59 6.59
N LEU A 104 10.49 1.68 7.18
CA LEU A 104 9.23 2.34 6.82
C LEU A 104 9.55 3.66 6.09
N LEU A 105 9.27 3.69 4.80
CA LEU A 105 9.47 4.85 3.93
C LEU A 105 8.20 5.70 3.89
N ILE A 106 8.28 6.89 4.48
CA ILE A 106 7.16 7.83 4.67
C ILE A 106 7.28 8.98 3.67
N GLY A 107 6.18 9.61 3.29
CA GLY A 107 6.20 10.82 2.46
C GLY A 107 4.88 11.09 1.74
N PRO A 108 4.71 12.29 1.15
CA PRO A 108 3.49 12.66 0.43
C PRO A 108 3.28 11.82 -0.84
N ALA A 109 2.09 11.95 -1.45
CA ALA A 109 1.89 11.53 -2.84
C ALA A 109 2.92 12.23 -3.74
N GLY A 110 3.37 11.58 -4.82
CA GLY A 110 4.40 12.16 -5.70
C GLY A 110 5.85 12.17 -5.15
N ALA A 111 6.11 11.81 -3.89
CA ALA A 111 7.46 11.82 -3.33
C ALA A 111 8.42 10.77 -3.93
N GLY A 112 7.90 9.80 -4.68
CA GLY A 112 8.68 8.71 -5.27
C GLY A 112 8.90 7.51 -4.36
N LYS A 113 8.13 7.37 -3.27
CA LYS A 113 8.30 6.30 -2.26
C LYS A 113 8.34 4.90 -2.88
N THR A 114 7.30 4.51 -3.61
CA THR A 114 7.16 3.18 -4.20
C THR A 114 8.31 2.87 -5.17
N THR A 115 8.69 3.86 -6.00
CA THR A 115 9.80 3.74 -6.96
C THR A 115 11.14 3.56 -6.25
N VAL A 116 11.43 4.37 -5.23
CA VAL A 116 12.68 4.30 -4.45
C VAL A 116 12.73 3.02 -3.61
N ALA A 117 11.62 2.65 -2.97
CA ALA A 117 11.53 1.45 -2.14
C ALA A 117 11.80 0.19 -2.96
N ARG A 118 11.18 0.08 -4.14
CA ARG A 118 11.44 -1.01 -5.09
C ARG A 118 12.90 -1.02 -5.55
N HIS A 119 13.41 0.12 -6.00
CA HIS A 119 14.79 0.23 -6.48
C HIS A 119 15.82 -0.16 -5.41
N TRP A 120 15.60 0.26 -4.15
CA TRP A 120 16.44 -0.08 -3.01
C TRP A 120 16.37 -1.58 -2.71
N ALA A 121 15.18 -2.17 -2.61
CA ALA A 121 15.00 -3.59 -2.34
C ALA A 121 15.67 -4.50 -3.39
N GLU A 122 15.52 -4.16 -4.68
CA GLU A 122 16.11 -4.91 -5.81
C GLU A 122 17.65 -4.97 -5.77
N ARG A 123 18.30 -4.02 -5.09
CA ARG A 123 19.76 -3.85 -5.08
C ARG A 123 20.42 -4.16 -3.74
N ARG A 124 19.63 -4.66 -2.77
CA ARG A 124 20.15 -5.06 -1.47
C ARG A 124 21.02 -6.32 -1.59
N PRO A 125 22.12 -6.42 -0.83
CA PRO A 125 22.94 -7.64 -0.77
C PRO A 125 22.23 -8.80 -0.03
N THR A 126 21.17 -8.50 0.71
CA THR A 126 20.34 -9.48 1.42
C THR A 126 18.94 -9.53 0.80
N PRO A 127 18.27 -10.69 0.77
CA PRO A 127 16.87 -10.79 0.37
C PRO A 127 16.01 -9.71 1.07
N THR A 128 15.30 -8.92 0.27
CA THR A 128 14.52 -7.78 0.76
C THR A 128 13.18 -7.70 0.05
N ALA A 129 12.08 -7.77 0.79
CA ALA A 129 10.73 -7.59 0.30
C ALA A 129 10.37 -6.09 0.25
N HIS A 130 9.72 -5.67 -0.83
CA HIS A 130 9.03 -4.38 -0.90
C HIS A 130 7.54 -4.60 -0.67
N ILE A 131 6.94 -3.90 0.29
CA ILE A 131 5.52 -3.98 0.63
C ILE A 131 4.89 -2.60 0.48
N SER A 132 4.14 -2.39 -0.59
CA SER A 132 3.35 -1.18 -0.82
C SER A 132 2.02 -1.25 -0.07
N LEU A 133 1.75 -0.28 0.80
CA LEU A 133 0.45 -0.19 1.46
C LEU A 133 -0.69 -0.04 0.44
N ASP A 134 -0.48 0.79 -0.58
CA ASP A 134 -1.50 1.07 -1.60
C ASP A 134 -1.85 -0.21 -2.36
N ASP A 135 -0.86 -1.05 -2.70
CA ASP A 135 -1.10 -2.33 -3.39
C ASP A 135 -1.84 -3.32 -2.48
N VAL A 136 -1.46 -3.43 -1.20
CA VAL A 136 -2.15 -4.30 -0.22
C VAL A 136 -3.60 -3.86 0.00
N ARG A 137 -3.86 -2.55 -0.02
CA ARG A 137 -5.23 -2.03 0.09
C ARG A 137 -6.07 -2.39 -1.14
N GLU A 138 -5.48 -2.36 -2.33
CA GLU A 138 -6.14 -2.74 -3.58
C GLU A 138 -6.47 -4.24 -3.67
N TRP A 139 -6.00 -5.09 -2.75
CA TRP A 139 -6.47 -6.48 -2.66
C TRP A 139 -7.96 -6.60 -2.32
N VAL A 140 -8.56 -5.57 -1.72
CA VAL A 140 -10.01 -5.50 -1.55
C VAL A 140 -10.64 -5.14 -2.91
N GLN A 141 -11.20 -6.13 -3.60
CA GLN A 141 -11.83 -5.94 -4.91
C GLN A 141 -13.33 -5.64 -4.78
N SER A 142 -14.08 -6.52 -4.12
CA SER A 142 -15.49 -6.27 -3.80
C SER A 142 -15.61 -5.43 -2.52
N GLY A 143 -16.41 -4.36 -2.57
CA GLY A 143 -16.58 -3.44 -1.45
C GLY A 143 -15.42 -2.46 -1.23
N PHE A 144 -14.55 -2.26 -2.23
CA PHE A 144 -13.48 -1.27 -2.15
C PHE A 144 -14.03 0.15 -1.90
N ALA A 145 -13.55 0.80 -0.83
CA ALA A 145 -13.97 2.14 -0.47
C ALA A 145 -12.93 3.14 -0.96
N ASN A 146 -13.14 3.71 -2.16
CA ASN A 146 -12.20 4.63 -2.80
C ASN A 146 -12.13 5.98 -2.05
N PRO A 147 -10.96 6.39 -1.51
CA PRO A 147 -10.82 7.67 -0.82
C PRO A 147 -11.07 8.88 -1.72
N GLN A 148 -10.93 8.74 -3.04
CA GLN A 148 -11.25 9.80 -3.99
C GLN A 148 -12.76 10.09 -4.08
N SER A 149 -13.60 9.12 -3.71
CA SER A 149 -15.06 9.31 -3.60
C SER A 149 -15.47 9.93 -2.27
N GLY A 150 -14.50 10.35 -1.45
CA GLY A 150 -14.71 10.90 -0.12
C GLY A 150 -14.15 9.99 0.98
N TRP A 151 -13.50 10.61 1.97
CA TRP A 151 -13.03 9.90 3.16
C TRP A 151 -14.22 9.54 4.07
N ASN A 152 -14.36 8.26 4.40
CA ASN A 152 -15.40 7.76 5.29
C ASN A 152 -14.88 6.62 6.20
N THR A 153 -15.75 6.11 7.08
CA THR A 153 -15.42 5.03 8.01
C THR A 153 -14.95 3.75 7.30
N ALA A 154 -15.49 3.44 6.12
CA ALA A 154 -15.10 2.25 5.36
C ALA A 154 -13.70 2.41 4.74
N SER A 155 -13.40 3.56 4.13
CA SER A 155 -12.05 3.83 3.59
C SER A 155 -11.01 3.84 4.71
N GLU A 156 -11.35 4.43 5.86
CA GLU A 156 -10.46 4.42 7.03
C GLU A 156 -10.23 3.00 7.57
N ALA A 157 -11.28 2.19 7.68
CA ALA A 157 -11.17 0.81 8.11
C ALA A 157 -10.29 -0.02 7.16
N GLN A 158 -10.44 0.17 5.84
CA GLN A 158 -9.59 -0.49 4.84
C GLN A 158 -8.12 -0.08 4.97
N TYR A 159 -7.82 1.20 5.19
CA TYR A 159 -6.46 1.67 5.45
C TYR A 159 -5.86 1.07 6.73
N ARG A 160 -6.64 1.03 7.82
CA ARG A 160 -6.20 0.42 9.09
C ARG A 160 -5.92 -1.08 8.91
N LEU A 161 -6.79 -1.78 8.18
CA LEU A 161 -6.60 -3.21 7.88
C LEU A 161 -5.36 -3.43 7.02
N ALA A 162 -5.18 -2.65 5.94
CA ALA A 162 -4.01 -2.73 5.07
C ALA A 162 -2.70 -2.54 5.85
N ARG A 163 -2.61 -1.54 6.74
CA ARG A 163 -1.42 -1.32 7.59
C ARG A 163 -1.12 -2.53 8.48
N ARG A 164 -2.15 -3.10 9.11
CA ARG A 164 -2.01 -4.31 9.93
C ARG A 164 -1.54 -5.50 9.10
N THR A 165 -2.06 -5.67 7.89
CA THR A 165 -1.63 -6.71 6.94
C THR A 165 -0.19 -6.52 6.49
N CYS A 166 0.24 -5.30 6.16
CA CYS A 166 1.63 -4.99 5.83
C CYS A 166 2.58 -5.32 7.00
N GLY A 167 2.20 -4.97 8.23
CA GLY A 167 3.01 -5.30 9.40
C GLY A 167 3.09 -6.80 9.68
N PHE A 168 1.98 -7.54 9.47
CA PHE A 168 1.99 -9.00 9.52
C PHE A 168 2.95 -9.61 8.50
N ALA A 169 2.82 -9.21 7.23
CA ALA A 169 3.68 -9.68 6.16
C ALA A 169 5.15 -9.36 6.45
N CYS A 170 5.44 -8.14 6.90
CA CYS A 170 6.79 -7.75 7.32
C CYS A 170 7.34 -8.67 8.40
N ARG A 171 6.60 -8.91 9.49
CA ARG A 171 7.02 -9.83 10.56
C ARG A 171 7.27 -11.24 10.06
N ASN A 172 6.43 -11.74 9.14
CA ASN A 172 6.62 -13.04 8.51
C ASN A 172 7.94 -13.09 7.72
N TYR A 173 8.21 -12.09 6.88
CA TYR A 173 9.48 -12.00 6.15
C TYR A 173 10.69 -11.91 7.07
N LEU A 174 10.64 -11.06 8.09
CA LEU A 174 11.70 -10.91 9.09
C LEU A 174 11.99 -12.24 9.81
N ALA A 175 10.95 -12.99 10.20
CA ALA A 175 11.10 -14.29 10.84
C ALA A 175 11.78 -15.34 9.94
N ASN A 176 11.79 -15.12 8.62
CA ASN A 176 12.41 -15.98 7.62
C ASN A 176 13.69 -15.35 7.03
N GLY A 177 14.31 -14.39 7.71
CA GLY A 177 15.59 -13.80 7.26
C GLY A 177 15.49 -12.83 6.07
N ILE A 178 14.27 -12.44 5.67
CA ILE A 178 14.05 -11.49 4.57
C ILE A 178 13.82 -10.09 5.17
N SER A 179 14.64 -9.12 4.77
CA SER A 179 14.43 -7.71 5.15
C SER A 179 13.18 -7.14 4.49
N CYS A 180 12.63 -6.04 5.00
CA CYS A 180 11.46 -5.39 4.44
C CYS A 180 11.67 -3.89 4.29
N ILE A 181 11.19 -3.34 3.17
CA ILE A 181 10.87 -1.92 3.04
C ILE A 181 9.38 -1.77 2.76
N ILE A 182 8.73 -0.93 3.55
CA ILE A 182 7.30 -0.64 3.45
C ILE A 182 7.12 0.83 3.09
N ASP A 183 6.27 1.16 2.12
CA ASP A 183 5.91 2.56 1.83
C ASP A 183 4.46 2.90 2.17
N ASP A 184 4.28 4.03 2.86
CA ASP A 184 2.97 4.56 3.29
C ASP A 184 3.01 6.10 3.38
N ALA A 185 1.85 6.73 3.16
CA ALA A 185 1.58 8.10 3.54
C ALA A 185 1.19 8.19 5.03
N VAL A 186 2.20 8.16 5.91
CA VAL A 186 2.02 8.38 7.35
C VAL A 186 2.06 9.88 7.67
N PHE A 187 0.96 10.42 8.20
CA PHE A 187 0.90 11.84 8.58
C PHE A 187 1.39 12.06 10.02
N PRO A 188 2.14 13.16 10.28
CA PRO A 188 2.64 13.47 11.62
C PRO A 188 1.53 13.91 12.58
N ASP A 189 0.44 14.49 12.05
CA ASP A 189 -0.72 15.02 12.79
C ASP A 189 -1.78 13.94 13.13
N ARG A 190 -1.50 12.66 12.87
CA ARG A 190 -2.43 11.53 13.09
C ARG A 190 -1.84 10.45 14.01
N PRO A 191 -1.56 10.72 15.29
CA PRO A 191 -0.79 9.81 16.16
C PRO A 191 -1.40 8.42 16.36
N ALA A 192 -2.73 8.28 16.38
CA ALA A 192 -3.41 7.00 16.60
C ALA A 192 -3.16 5.95 15.48
N ILE A 193 -3.09 6.42 14.23
CA ILE A 193 -2.84 5.62 13.02
C ILE A 193 -1.48 5.96 12.38
N GLY A 194 -0.68 6.77 13.07
CA GLY A 194 0.60 7.29 12.63
C GLY A 194 1.74 6.33 12.96
N LEU A 195 2.93 6.87 13.19
CA LEU A 195 4.14 6.08 13.43
C LEU A 195 4.01 5.09 14.59
N GLY A 196 3.25 5.43 15.63
CA GLY A 196 2.98 4.53 16.76
C GLY A 196 2.22 3.25 16.35
N GLY A 197 1.30 3.35 15.38
CA GLY A 197 0.60 2.18 14.82
C GLY A 197 1.55 1.24 14.10
N TRP A 198 2.44 1.78 13.26
CA TRP A 198 3.45 1.00 12.57
C TRP A 198 4.42 0.30 13.52
N LYS A 199 4.88 0.98 14.58
CA LYS A 199 5.70 0.36 15.64
C LYS A 199 4.99 -0.82 16.32
N ARG A 200 3.67 -0.72 16.55
CA ARG A 200 2.87 -1.84 17.10
C ARG A 200 2.76 -3.02 16.12
N HIS A 201 2.64 -2.75 14.82
CA HIS A 201 2.43 -3.80 13.81
C HIS A 201 3.72 -4.52 13.40
N ILE A 202 4.85 -3.81 13.34
CA ILE A 202 6.14 -4.37 12.91
C ILE A 202 7.04 -4.70 14.11
N GLY A 203 7.16 -3.77 15.05
CA GLY A 203 8.03 -3.88 16.23
C GLY A 203 8.91 -2.64 16.44
N PRO A 204 9.56 -2.54 17.61
CA PRO A 204 10.39 -1.38 17.98
C PRO A 204 11.66 -1.24 17.11
N GLY A 205 12.10 -2.34 16.49
CA GLY A 205 13.26 -2.37 15.59
C GLY A 205 13.04 -1.73 14.21
N MET A 206 11.82 -1.32 13.86
CA MET A 206 11.51 -0.65 12.60
C MET A 206 12.21 0.71 12.49
N ILE A 207 12.76 1.01 11.30
CA ILE A 207 13.49 2.25 11.00
C ILE A 207 12.61 3.14 10.10
N PRO A 208 12.02 4.22 10.62
CA PRO A 208 11.30 5.18 9.79
C PRO A 208 12.26 6.14 9.09
N VAL A 209 12.01 6.41 7.80
CA VAL A 209 12.71 7.41 7.00
C VAL A 209 11.68 8.18 6.18
N VAL A 210 11.79 9.51 6.11
CA VAL A 210 10.84 10.37 5.40
C VAL A 210 11.45 10.87 4.09
N LEU A 211 10.79 10.63 2.96
CA LEU A 211 11.03 11.36 1.72
C LEU A 211 10.18 12.62 1.71
N LEU A 212 10.80 13.80 1.65
CA LEU A 212 10.10 15.08 1.68
C LEU A 212 10.68 16.09 0.67
N PRO A 213 10.52 15.83 -0.64
CA PRO A 213 10.85 16.79 -1.68
C PRO A 213 10.02 18.08 -1.58
N GLY A 214 10.47 19.15 -2.23
CA GLY A 214 9.75 20.40 -2.39
C GLY A 214 8.41 20.22 -3.12
N LEU A 215 7.47 21.13 -2.85
CA LEU A 215 6.11 21.05 -3.38
C LEU A 215 6.11 21.01 -4.91
N ASP A 216 6.89 21.87 -5.57
CA ASP A 216 6.98 21.93 -7.04
C ASP A 216 7.34 20.58 -7.65
N ARG A 217 8.33 19.88 -7.07
CA ARG A 217 8.75 18.55 -7.54
C ARG A 217 7.66 17.51 -7.37
N VAL A 218 6.92 17.59 -6.27
CA VAL A 218 5.80 16.69 -6.01
C VAL A 218 4.65 16.94 -7.00
N LEU A 219 4.36 18.21 -7.31
CA LEU A 219 3.37 18.59 -8.32
C LEU A 219 3.78 18.13 -9.72
N THR A 220 5.02 18.35 -10.14
CA THR A 220 5.55 17.87 -11.42
C THR A 220 5.39 16.35 -11.55
N ARG A 221 5.84 15.58 -10.56
CA ARG A 221 5.72 14.11 -10.56
C ARG A 221 4.27 13.63 -10.49
N ASN A 222 3.38 14.40 -9.86
CA ASN A 222 1.97 14.08 -9.83
C ASN A 222 1.34 14.32 -11.21
N ALA A 223 1.72 15.37 -11.93
CA ALA A 223 1.23 15.68 -13.28
C ALA A 223 1.51 14.56 -14.30
N GLU A 224 2.60 13.81 -14.13
CA GLU A 224 2.96 12.66 -14.96
C GLU A 224 2.10 11.41 -14.71
N ARG A 225 1.28 11.40 -13.64
CA ARG A 225 0.44 10.25 -13.28
C ARG A 225 -0.89 10.28 -14.03
N SER A 226 -1.43 9.09 -14.29
CA SER A 226 -2.75 8.88 -14.87
C SER A 226 -3.65 8.03 -13.97
N GLY A 227 -4.96 8.07 -14.24
CA GLY A 227 -5.97 7.30 -13.53
C GLY A 227 -6.05 7.63 -12.04
N ASN A 228 -6.42 6.63 -11.22
CA ASN A 228 -6.68 6.79 -9.78
C ASN A 228 -5.43 7.16 -8.95
N ARG A 229 -4.23 7.23 -9.55
CA ARG A 229 -3.00 7.66 -8.87
C ARG A 229 -2.69 9.15 -9.06
N ARG A 230 -3.40 9.85 -9.95
CA ARG A 230 -3.37 11.31 -10.10
C ARG A 230 -4.35 11.94 -9.10
N LEU A 231 -3.84 12.77 -8.20
CA LEU A 231 -4.66 13.60 -7.30
C LEU A 231 -4.76 15.01 -7.86
N SER A 232 -5.74 15.84 -7.46
CA SER A 232 -5.74 17.26 -7.84
C SER A 232 -4.54 18.00 -7.24
N ASP A 233 -4.13 19.10 -7.87
CA ASP A 233 -2.96 19.87 -7.41
C ASP A 233 -3.19 20.45 -6.00
N ASP A 234 -4.42 20.91 -5.71
CA ASP A 234 -4.83 21.37 -4.37
C ASP A 234 -4.71 20.27 -3.32
N GLU A 235 -5.15 19.04 -3.65
CA GLU A 235 -5.08 17.92 -2.72
C GLU A 235 -3.62 17.51 -2.48
N VAL A 236 -2.78 17.57 -3.52
CA VAL A 236 -1.35 17.34 -3.39
C VAL A 236 -0.70 18.39 -2.48
N ALA A 237 -0.98 19.67 -2.70
CA ALA A 237 -0.47 20.75 -1.87
C ALA A 237 -0.92 20.60 -0.40
N ARG A 238 -2.19 20.23 -0.17
CA ARG A 238 -2.74 19.98 1.16
C ARG A 238 -2.05 18.80 1.85
N ILE A 239 -1.85 17.67 1.15
CA ILE A 239 -1.15 16.50 1.68
C ILE A 239 0.31 16.86 2.01
N HIS A 240 0.98 17.57 1.09
CA HIS A 240 2.37 18.00 1.26
C HIS A 240 2.53 18.92 2.48
N GLY A 241 1.69 19.95 2.62
CA GLY A 241 1.70 20.86 3.76
C GLY A 241 1.54 20.15 5.10
N ARG A 242 0.62 19.17 5.18
CA ARG A 242 0.47 18.34 6.40
C ARG A 242 1.68 17.46 6.66
N MET A 243 2.31 16.92 5.61
CA MET A 243 3.53 16.11 5.72
C MET A 243 4.77 16.95 6.11
N ALA A 244 4.77 18.26 5.88
CA ALA A 244 5.85 19.15 6.27
C ALA A 244 6.10 19.17 7.79
N GLY A 245 5.10 18.79 8.60
CA GLY A 245 5.24 18.59 10.05
C GLY A 245 6.29 17.54 10.43
N TRP A 246 6.71 16.67 9.51
CA TRP A 246 7.84 15.77 9.76
C TRP A 246 9.18 16.51 9.96
N ARG A 247 9.34 17.73 9.44
CA ARG A 247 10.60 18.51 9.55
C ARG A 247 11.06 18.73 10.99
N THR A 248 10.13 18.80 11.94
CA THR A 248 10.43 19.03 13.36
C THR A 248 10.40 17.75 14.19
N SER A 249 10.34 16.57 13.56
CA SER A 249 10.15 15.29 14.26
C SER A 249 11.43 14.61 14.77
N GLY A 250 12.60 15.05 14.30
CA GLY A 250 13.88 14.37 14.55
C GLY A 250 14.07 13.05 13.81
N LEU A 251 13.14 12.66 12.92
CA LEU A 251 13.34 11.52 12.02
C LEU A 251 14.34 11.85 10.91
N PRO A 252 15.02 10.85 10.32
CA PRO A 252 15.77 11.05 9.09
C PRO A 252 14.85 11.52 7.96
N ILE A 253 15.19 12.66 7.34
CA ILE A 253 14.47 13.22 6.20
C ILE A 253 15.41 13.30 5.01
N ILE A 254 14.94 12.83 3.87
CA ILE A 254 15.63 12.91 2.58
C ILE A 254 14.80 13.86 1.71
N ASP A 255 15.36 15.03 1.42
CA ASP A 255 14.88 15.86 0.33
C ASP A 255 15.45 15.32 -0.99
N ASN A 256 14.61 14.64 -1.76
CA ASN A 256 14.98 14.08 -3.06
C ASN A 256 14.48 14.94 -4.23
N SER A 257 14.39 16.26 -4.03
CA SER A 257 13.96 17.19 -5.08
C SER A 257 14.89 17.16 -6.29
N ASN A 258 16.20 17.06 -6.05
CA ASN A 258 17.24 17.10 -7.09
C ASN A 258 18.04 15.81 -7.16
N LEU A 259 17.52 14.72 -6.58
CA LEU A 259 18.15 13.41 -6.62
C LEU A 259 17.42 12.51 -7.61
N SER A 260 18.18 11.75 -8.37
CA SER A 260 17.70 10.60 -9.13
C SER A 260 17.26 9.47 -8.18
N VAL A 261 16.61 8.44 -8.73
CA VAL A 261 16.20 7.25 -7.95
C VAL A 261 17.41 6.54 -7.31
N PRO A 262 18.51 6.25 -8.04
CA PRO A 262 19.71 5.65 -7.42
C PRO A 262 20.33 6.52 -6.32
N GLU A 263 20.43 7.83 -6.52
CA GLU A 263 20.97 8.75 -5.51
C GLU A 263 20.09 8.82 -4.27
N THR A 264 18.76 8.80 -4.45
CA THR A 264 17.80 8.74 -3.34
C THR A 264 17.92 7.42 -2.58
N ALA A 265 18.09 6.29 -3.28
CA ALA A 265 18.29 4.98 -2.65
C ALA A 265 19.62 4.92 -1.87
N ALA A 266 20.69 5.55 -2.37
CA ALA A 266 21.94 5.67 -1.64
C ALA A 266 21.80 6.57 -0.39
N ALA A 267 21.03 7.66 -0.48
CA ALA A 267 20.70 8.50 0.68
C ALA A 267 19.87 7.74 1.73
N LEU A 268 18.93 6.89 1.28
CA LEU A 268 18.16 6.00 2.13
C LEU A 268 19.06 5.01 2.87
N ASP A 269 20.02 4.41 2.17
CA ASP A 269 20.99 3.48 2.78
C ASP A 269 21.80 4.17 3.88
N ARG A 270 22.35 5.37 3.62
CA ARG A 270 23.05 6.18 4.63
C ARG A 270 22.18 6.51 5.84
N ALA A 271 20.92 6.88 5.61
CA ALA A 271 19.97 7.18 6.69
C ALA A 271 19.68 5.95 7.56
N VAL A 272 19.52 4.78 6.94
CA VAL A 272 19.31 3.51 7.64
C VAL A 272 20.54 3.13 8.45
N LEU A 273 21.75 3.19 7.87
CA LEU A 273 23.01 2.88 8.55
C LEU A 273 23.25 3.81 9.75
N SER A 274 23.04 5.12 9.58
CA SER A 274 23.16 6.09 10.68
C SER A 274 22.25 5.73 11.86
N ARG A 275 21.00 5.33 11.58
CA ARG A 275 20.04 4.92 12.61
C ARG A 275 20.41 3.61 13.29
N LEU A 276 21.09 2.70 12.60
CA LEU A 276 21.59 1.46 13.21
C LEU A 276 22.75 1.73 14.17
N HIS A 277 23.60 2.70 13.89
CA HIS A 277 24.72 3.08 14.78
C HIS A 277 24.29 3.91 16.00
N THR A 278 23.11 4.52 16.00
CA THR A 278 22.60 5.35 17.10
C THR A 278 21.68 4.56 18.06
N ARG A 279 21.62 3.24 17.91
CA ARG A 279 20.80 2.33 18.73
C ARG A 279 21.59 1.70 19.86
#